data_AF-A0A316SA13-F1
#
_entry.id   AF-A0A316SA13-F1
#
_cell.length_a   1.000
_cell.length_b   1.000
_cell.length_c   1.000
_cell.angle_alpha   90.00
_cell.angle_beta   90.00
_cell.angle_gamma   90.00
#
_symmetry.space_group_name_H-M   'P 1'
#
loop_
_entity.id
_entity.type
_entity.pdbx_description
1 polymer ?
#
loop_
_entity_poly.entity_id
_entity_poly.type
_entity_poly.pdbx_seq_one_letter_code
_entity_poly.pdbx_strand_id
1 'polypeptide(L)'
;MKLYVWRHNKTYHSHSMIQEPCVNSEFYLDAIAIVAANSLDEALELLAQQNKGWRTEDLRELEPRVYDLEKPEIIFTELRGSIA
;
A
#
# COMPACT_ATOMS: atom_id res chain seq x y z
N MET A 1 17.25 -4.50 -7.04
CA MET A 1 15.89 -3.94 -7.19
C MET A 1 14.96 -4.69 -6.26
N LYS A 2 14.02 -4.02 -5.59
CA LYS A 2 13.12 -4.63 -4.59
C LYS A 2 11.67 -4.27 -4.90
N LEU A 3 10.74 -5.05 -4.36
CA LEU A 3 9.31 -4.72 -4.39
C LEU A 3 8.87 -4.22 -3.00
N TYR A 4 8.27 -3.05 -2.96
CA TYR A 4 7.66 -2.45 -1.78
C TYR A 4 6.15 -2.60 -1.88
N VAL A 5 5.55 -3.31 -0.91
CA VAL A 5 4.12 -3.62 -0.89
C VAL A 5 3.49 -3.00 0.35
N TRP A 6 2.55 -2.08 0.12
CA TRP A 6 1.64 -1.57 1.13
C TRP A 6 0.26 -2.17 0.91
N ARG A 7 -0.39 -2.58 1.99
CA ARG A 7 -1.82 -2.91 2.00
C ARG A 7 -2.45 -2.32 3.25
N HIS A 8 -3.52 -1.58 3.07
CA HIS A 8 -4.28 -1.00 4.16
C HIS A 8 -5.78 -1.15 3.89
N ASN A 9 -6.47 -1.82 4.81
CA ASN A 9 -7.91 -2.02 4.76
C ASN A 9 -8.57 -1.12 5.79
N LYS A 10 -9.64 -0.41 5.39
CA LYS A 10 -10.51 0.28 6.35
C LYS A 10 -11.78 -0.53 6.53
N THR A 11 -11.95 -1.13 7.70
CA THR A 11 -13.21 -1.75 8.12
C THR A 11 -14.17 -0.66 8.59
N TYR A 12 -15.30 -0.50 7.88
CA TYR A 12 -16.47 0.34 8.21
C TYR A 12 -16.30 1.43 9.29
N HIS A 13 -16.33 2.68 8.84
CA HIS A 13 -16.22 3.88 9.66
C HIS A 13 -17.18 3.89 10.87
N SER A 14 -16.64 3.68 12.06
CA SER A 14 -17.30 4.05 13.32
C SER A 14 -16.80 5.45 13.75
N HIS A 15 -17.65 6.22 14.43
CA HIS A 15 -17.41 7.62 14.82
C HIS A 15 -16.14 7.88 15.68
N SER A 16 -15.37 6.83 16.04
CA SER A 16 -14.25 6.91 16.99
C SER A 16 -12.84 6.86 16.34
N MET A 17 -12.73 6.89 15.01
CA MET A 17 -11.47 6.65 14.28
C MET A 17 -10.67 7.93 13.93
N ILE A 18 -10.51 8.87 14.87
CA ILE A 18 -9.74 10.12 14.65
C ILE A 18 -8.23 9.84 14.43
N GLN A 19 -7.73 8.65 14.78
CA GLN A 19 -6.31 8.28 14.71
C GLN A 19 -5.98 7.11 13.76
N GLU A 20 -6.92 6.67 12.91
CA GLU A 20 -6.60 5.57 11.98
C GLU A 20 -5.73 6.06 10.80
N PRO A 21 -4.65 5.33 10.46
CA PRO A 21 -3.79 5.68 9.34
C PRO A 21 -4.60 5.76 8.03
N CYS A 22 -4.35 6.81 7.26
CA CYS A 22 -5.11 7.12 6.05
C CYS A 22 -4.17 7.25 4.86
N VAL A 23 -3.80 6.12 4.26
CA VAL A 23 -2.77 6.08 3.21
C VAL A 23 -3.15 6.73 1.87
N ASN A 24 -4.39 7.15 1.69
CA ASN A 24 -4.87 7.83 0.49
C ASN A 24 -5.86 8.97 0.83
N SER A 25 -5.93 10.00 -0.01
CA SER A 25 -6.90 11.10 0.12
C SER A 25 -8.32 10.72 -0.28
N GLU A 26 -8.51 9.68 -1.10
CA GLU A 26 -9.83 9.17 -1.48
C GLU A 26 -10.39 8.18 -0.44
N PHE A 27 -11.69 7.90 -0.50
CA PHE A 27 -12.32 6.85 0.30
C PHE A 27 -12.01 5.47 -0.30
N TYR A 28 -11.50 4.56 0.53
CA TYR A 28 -11.18 3.19 0.12
C TYR A 28 -11.56 2.18 1.20
N LEU A 29 -11.93 0.98 0.77
CA LEU A 29 -12.13 -0.18 1.65
C LEU A 29 -10.87 -1.04 1.74
N ASP A 30 -10.12 -1.12 0.63
CA ASP A 30 -8.84 -1.83 0.52
C ASP A 30 -7.93 -1.02 -0.42
N ALA A 31 -6.80 -0.56 0.09
CA ALA A 31 -5.78 0.15 -0.66
C ALA A 31 -4.53 -0.74 -0.74
N ILE A 32 -4.09 -1.03 -1.96
CA ILE A 32 -2.89 -1.83 -2.23
C ILE A 32 -1.98 -1.02 -3.15
N ALA A 33 -0.74 -0.81 -2.74
CA ALA A 33 0.32 -0.22 -3.56
C ALA A 33 1.48 -1.20 -3.65
N ILE A 34 1.92 -1.51 -4.88
CA ILE A 34 3.04 -2.41 -5.16
C ILE A 34 3.99 -1.66 -6.08
N VAL A 35 5.22 -1.42 -5.62
CA VAL A 35 6.19 -0.58 -6.33
C VAL A 35 7.54 -1.30 -6.41
N ALA A 36 8.07 -1.44 -7.62
CA ALA A 36 9.42 -1.93 -7.84
C ALA A 36 10.39 -0.72 -7.84
N ALA A 37 11.36 -0.71 -6.92
CA ALA A 37 12.33 0.38 -6.77
C ALA A 37 13.64 -0.11 -6.13
N ASN A 38 14.69 0.70 -6.19
CA ASN A 38 15.97 0.40 -5.53
C ASN A 38 15.97 0.82 -4.06
N SER A 39 15.18 1.84 -3.70
CA SER A 39 15.03 2.33 -2.33
C SER A 39 13.57 2.63 -1.97
N LEU A 40 13.30 2.77 -0.67
CA LEU A 40 11.99 3.19 -0.16
C LEU A 40 11.61 4.59 -0.64
N ASP A 41 12.57 5.52 -0.62
CA ASP A 41 12.35 6.90 -1.08
C ASP A 41 11.97 6.93 -2.56
N GLU A 42 12.65 6.17 -3.42
CA GLU A 42 12.31 6.06 -4.84
C GLU A 42 10.90 5.47 -5.03
N ALA A 43 10.51 4.47 -4.23
CA ALA A 43 9.17 3.91 -4.28
C ALA A 43 8.07 4.93 -3.90
N LEU A 44 8.31 5.72 -2.85
CA LEU A 44 7.38 6.77 -2.42
C LEU A 44 7.30 7.92 -3.43
N GLU A 45 8.43 8.33 -4.03
CA GLU A 45 8.46 9.33 -5.09
C GLU A 45 7.65 8.88 -6.32
N LEU A 46 7.78 7.61 -6.73
CA LEU A 46 6.98 7.06 -7.83
C LEU A 46 5.47 7.08 -7.52
N LEU A 47 5.07 6.81 -6.27
CA LEU A 47 3.66 6.92 -5.86
C LEU A 47 3.17 8.36 -5.84
N ALA A 48 3.99 9.31 -5.37
CA ALA A 48 3.66 10.73 -5.39
C ALA A 48 3.50 11.26 -6.82
N GLN A 49 4.42 10.89 -7.74
CA GLN A 49 4.36 11.27 -9.15
C GLN A 49 3.10 10.77 -9.86
N GLN A 50 2.50 9.67 -9.40
CA GLN A 50 1.26 9.15 -9.95
C GLN A 50 0.06 10.09 -9.70
N ASN A 51 0.16 11.02 -8.75
CA ASN A 51 -0.88 11.99 -8.39
C ASN A 51 -2.26 11.35 -8.11
N LYS A 52 -2.28 10.14 -7.54
CA LYS A 52 -3.51 9.43 -7.13
C LYS A 52 -3.84 9.59 -5.64
N GLY A 53 -3.35 10.66 -5.02
CA GLY A 53 -3.68 10.96 -3.62
C GLY A 53 -3.02 10.07 -2.58
N TRP A 54 -2.00 9.28 -2.94
CA TRP A 54 -1.22 8.49 -1.98
C TRP A 54 -0.51 9.41 -1.00
N ARG A 55 -0.68 9.14 0.30
CA ARG A 55 -0.05 9.91 1.37
C ARG A 55 1.27 9.26 1.73
N THR A 56 2.35 9.77 1.16
CA THR A 56 3.69 9.17 1.31
C THR A 56 4.20 9.18 2.75
N GLU A 57 3.81 10.15 3.57
CA GLU A 57 4.14 10.19 5.00
C GLU A 57 3.46 9.05 5.77
N ASP A 58 2.14 8.89 5.61
CA ASP A 58 1.39 7.78 6.21
C ASP A 58 1.88 6.41 5.72
N LEU A 59 2.24 6.30 4.43
CA LEU A 59 2.84 5.08 3.86
C LEU A 59 4.22 4.77 4.44
N ARG A 60 5.00 5.81 4.80
CA ARG A 60 6.31 5.65 5.44
C ARG A 60 6.15 5.11 6.86
N GLU A 61 5.16 5.60 7.60
CA GLU A 61 4.84 5.12 8.96
C GLU A 61 4.24 3.71 8.96
N LEU A 62 3.46 3.34 7.94
CA LEU A 62 2.84 2.01 7.84
C LEU A 62 3.87 0.89 7.61
N GLU A 63 5.09 1.22 7.19
CA GLU A 63 6.19 0.32 6.80
C GLU A 63 5.80 -0.72 5.72
N PRO A 64 6.32 -0.64 4.49
CA PRO A 64 6.02 -1.63 3.46
C PRO A 64 6.63 -2.99 3.77
N ARG A 65 5.96 -4.03 3.29
CA ARG A 65 6.62 -5.33 3.13
C ARG A 65 7.55 -5.27 1.92
N VAL A 66 8.82 -5.61 2.13
CA VAL A 66 9.86 -5.55 1.11
C VAL A 66 10.24 -6.94 0.63
N TYR A 67 10.17 -7.17 -0.67
CA TYR A 67 10.54 -8.42 -1.31
C TYR A 67 11.77 -8.22 -2.20
N ASP A 68 12.62 -9.25 -2.23
CA ASP A 68 13.78 -9.28 -3.11
C ASP A 68 13.39 -9.86 -4.47
N LEU A 69 13.70 -9.15 -5.55
CA LEU A 69 13.40 -9.58 -6.92
C LEU A 69 14.38 -10.64 -7.45
N GLU A 70 15.46 -10.94 -6.73
CA GLU A 70 16.43 -11.97 -7.13
C GLU A 70 15.97 -13.39 -6.80
N LYS A 71 14.88 -13.55 -6.03
CA LYS A 71 14.35 -14.85 -5.61
C LYS A 71 12.92 -15.03 -6.11
N PRO A 72 12.55 -16.23 -6.62
CA PRO A 72 11.17 -16.53 -6.92
C PRO A 72 10.33 -16.52 -5.63
N GLU A 73 9.35 -15.61 -5.55
CA GLU A 73 8.43 -15.50 -4.41
C GLU A 73 7.05 -15.01 -4.88
N ILE A 74 5.99 -15.47 -4.21
CA ILE A 74 4.63 -14.96 -4.45
C ILE A 74 4.49 -13.62 -3.72
N ILE A 75 4.42 -12.53 -4.47
CA ILE A 75 4.32 -11.17 -3.90
C ILE A 75 2.88 -10.80 -3.54
N PHE A 76 1.93 -11.14 -4.41
CA PHE A 76 0.53 -10.81 -4.23
C PHE A 76 -0.37 -11.77 -5.00
N THR A 77 -1.42 -12.25 -4.34
CA THR A 77 -2.52 -13.00 -4.94
C THR A 77 -3.82 -12.51 -4.35
N GLU A 78 -4.83 -12.33 -5.19
CA GLU A 78 -6.14 -11.90 -4.73
C GLU A 78 -7.24 -12.68 -5.44
N LEU A 79 -8.21 -13.11 -4.65
CA LEU A 79 -9.43 -13.76 -5.10
C LEU A 79 -10.61 -12.99 -4.48
N ARG A 80 -11.32 -12.17 -5.26
CA ARG A 80 -12.48 -11.39 -4.80
C ARG A 80 -13.78 -12.02 -5.27
N GLY A 81 -14.79 -12.02 -4.40
CA GLY A 81 -16.14 -12.48 -4.73
C GLY A 81 -16.24 -13.99 -5.01
N SER A 82 -15.36 -14.81 -4.43
CA SER A 82 -15.48 -16.26 -4.52
C SER A 82 -16.71 -16.72 -3.76
N ILE A 83 -17.66 -17.30 -4.48
CA ILE A 83 -18.82 -18.01 -3.94
C ILE A 83 -18.43 -19.47 -4.01
N ALA A 84 -17.86 -19.99 -2.93
CA ALA A 84 -17.69 -21.43 -2.74
C ALA A 84 -19.02 -22.04 -2.28
#